data_AF-A0A1F8QDR8-F1
#
_entry.id   AF-A0A1F8QDR8-F1
#
_cell.length_a   1.000
_cell.length_b   1.000
_cell.length_c   1.000
_cell.angle_alpha   90.00
_cell.angle_beta   90.00
_cell.angle_gamma   90.00
#
_symmetry.space_group_name_H-M   'P 1'
#
loop_
_entity.id
_entity.type
_entity.pdbx_description
1 polymer ?
#
loop_
_entity_poly.entity_id
_entity_poly.type
_entity_poly.pdbx_seq_one_letter_code
_entity_poly.pdbx_strand_id
1 'polypeptide(L)' 'MKIEYDKEADALYIILRDVPAADSRDLEGGVTIDLDGNGNIVGLEVLDASEKLGLEALTNISILNMPLEKIPLG' A
#
# COMPACT_ATOMS: atom_id res chain seq x y z
N MET A 1 -1.33 1.46 9.74
CA MET A 1 -1.11 1.67 8.31
C MET A 1 -0.49 3.05 8.11
N LYS A 2 0.45 3.19 7.18
CA LYS A 2 1.06 4.46 6.79
C LYS A 2 0.96 4.58 5.27
N ILE A 3 0.71 5.78 4.78
CA ILE A 3 0.77 6.10 3.35
C ILE A 3 1.85 7.16 3.18
N GLU A 4 2.77 6.94 2.26
CA GLU A 4 3.93 7.80 2.03
C GLU A 4 4.15 7.96 0.54
N TYR A 5 4.32 9.19 0.10
CA TYR A 5 4.64 9.49 -1.29
C TYR A 5 6.09 9.96 -1.37
N ASP A 6 6.90 9.25 -2.15
CA ASP A 6 8.26 9.65 -2.50
C ASP A 6 8.23 10.46 -3.80
N LYS A 7 8.58 11.75 -3.68
CA LYS A 7 8.59 12.68 -4.81
C LYS A 7 9.76 12.41 -5.77
N GLU A 8 10.90 11.93 -5.28
CA GLU A 8 12.07 11.69 -6.13
C GLU A 8 11.84 10.46 -7.02
N ALA A 9 11.18 9.44 -6.47
CA ALA A 9 10.81 8.22 -7.19
C ALA A 9 9.46 8.29 -7.94
N ASP A 10 8.64 9.32 -7.70
CA ASP A 10 7.21 9.36 -8.04
C ASP A 10 6.48 8.06 -7.65
N ALA A 11 6.65 7.68 -6.38
CA ALA A 11 6.16 6.41 -5.85
C ALA A 11 5.22 6.62 -4.66
N LEU A 12 4.12 5.86 -4.62
CA LEU A 12 3.23 5.78 -3.46
C LEU A 12 3.43 4.46 -2.72
N TYR A 13 3.86 4.54 -1.48
CA TYR A 13 3.94 3.42 -0.56
C TYR A 13 2.73 3.37 0.36
N ILE A 14 2.10 2.21 0.46
CA ILE A 14 1.04 1.91 1.44
C ILE A 14 1.53 0.79 2.34
N ILE A 15 1.96 1.15 3.54
CA ILE A 15 2.42 0.20 4.56
C ILE A 15 1.20 -0.26 5.35
N LEU A 16 0.80 -1.52 5.17
CA LEU A 16 -0.35 -2.12 5.83
C LEU A 16 -0.01 -2.59 7.25
N ARG A 17 1.17 -3.19 7.42
CA ARG A 17 1.66 -3.74 8.70
C ARG A 17 3.05 -3.21 8.97
N ASP A 18 3.30 -2.79 10.21
CA ASP A 18 4.62 -2.32 10.64
C ASP A 18 5.53 -3.50 10.99
N VAL A 19 5.91 -4.25 9.95
CA VAL A 19 6.83 -5.39 10.02
C VAL A 19 7.72 -5.39 8.77
N PRO A 20 8.95 -5.90 8.84
CA PRO A 20 9.83 -5.97 7.67
C PRO A 20 9.27 -6.85 6.55
N ALA A 21 9.41 -6.39 5.32
CA ALA A 21 9.25 -7.24 4.14
C ALA A 21 10.40 -8.25 4.07
N ALA A 22 10.07 -9.48 3.69
CA ALA A 22 11.02 -10.57 3.44
C ALA A 22 11.09 -10.97 1.96
N ASP A 23 10.04 -10.66 1.20
CA ASP A 23 9.93 -10.93 -0.24
C ASP A 23 9.04 -9.87 -0.90
N SER A 24 9.13 -9.74 -2.22
CA SER A 24 8.31 -8.83 -3.01
C SER A 24 7.82 -9.49 -4.30
N ARG A 25 6.68 -9.01 -4.81
CA ARG A 25 6.11 -9.45 -6.09
C ARG A 25 5.76 -8.26 -6.95
N ASP A 26 6.45 -8.15 -8.08
CA ASP A 26 6.17 -7.13 -9.09
C ASP A 26 4.98 -7.57 -9.94
N LEU A 27 4.03 -6.66 -10.10
CA LEU A 27 2.90 -6.79 -11.01
C LEU A 27 3.12 -5.91 -12.24
N GLU A 28 2.42 -6.24 -13.32
CA GLU A 28 2.40 -5.39 -14.51
C GLU A 28 1.89 -3.97 -14.15
N GLY A 29 2.48 -2.96 -14.80
CA GLY A 29 2.11 -1.56 -14.56
C GLY A 29 2.83 -0.89 -13.39
N GLY A 30 3.93 -1.48 -12.88
CA GLY A 30 4.79 -0.83 -11.87
C GLY A 30 4.15 -0.79 -10.48
N VAL A 31 3.49 -1.88 -10.10
CA VAL A 31 2.95 -2.08 -8.75
C VAL A 31 3.70 -3.22 -8.09
N THR A 32 4.17 -3.03 -6.86
CA THR A 32 4.88 -4.04 -6.09
C THR A 32 4.07 -4.42 -4.85
N ILE A 33 3.98 -5.71 -4.54
CA ILE A 33 3.42 -6.22 -3.29
C ILE A 33 4.54 -6.71 -2.38
N ASP A 34 4.63 -6.17 -1.17
CA ASP A 34 5.59 -6.61 -0.16
C ASP A 34 4.98 -7.68 0.76
N LEU A 35 5.74 -8.74 1.02
CA LEU A 35 5.31 -9.90 1.81
C LEU A 35 6.22 -10.10 3.05
N ASP A 36 5.63 -10.52 4.18
CA ASP A 36 6.41 -11.02 5.32
C ASP A 36 6.96 -12.43 5.06
N GLY A 37 7.79 -12.93 5.98
CA GLY A 37 8.39 -14.27 5.88
C GLY A 37 7.40 -15.45 5.88
N ASN A 38 6.11 -15.20 6.15
CA ASN A 38 5.04 -16.19 6.05
C ASN A 38 4.20 -16.01 4.77
N GLY A 39 4.57 -15.07 3.89
CA GLY A 39 3.86 -14.76 2.65
C GLY A 39 2.62 -13.89 2.84
N ASN A 40 2.43 -13.24 4.00
CA ASN A 40 1.32 -12.31 4.17
C ASN A 40 1.71 -10.93 3.64
N ILE A 41 0.75 -10.21 3.07
CA ILE A 41 0.99 -8.84 2.59
C ILE A 41 1.28 -7.91 3.77
N VAL A 42 2.33 -7.09 3.61
CA VAL A 42 2.73 -6.07 4.58
C VAL A 42 2.73 -4.67 3.99
N GLY A 43 2.88 -4.54 2.68
CA GLY A 43 2.96 -3.26 1.99
C GLY A 43 2.63 -3.36 0.50
N LEU A 44 2.46 -2.19 -0.11
CA LEU A 44 2.27 -1.99 -1.53
C LEU A 44 3.08 -0.78 -1.98
N GLU A 45 3.64 -0.82 -3.19
CA GLU A 45 4.26 0.30 -3.88
C GLU A 45 3.58 0.50 -5.24
N VAL A 46 3.37 1.74 -5.63
CA VAL A 46 2.92 2.13 -6.97
C VAL A 46 3.90 3.16 -7.53
N LEU A 47 4.64 2.81 -8.58
CA LEU A 47 5.50 3.74 -9.33
C LEU A 47 4.66 4.60 -10.30
N ASP A 48 5.21 5.72 -10.76
CA ASP A 48 4.51 6.73 -11.58
C ASP A 48 3.16 7.13 -10.96
N ALA A 49 3.12 7.22 -9.63
CA ALA A 49 1.88 7.35 -8.88
C ALA A 49 1.13 8.66 -9.23
N SER A 50 1.86 9.73 -9.51
CA SER A 50 1.27 11.01 -9.93
C SER A 50 0.48 10.90 -11.23
N GLU A 51 0.95 10.10 -12.18
CA GLU A 51 0.29 9.85 -13.46
C GLU A 51 -0.86 8.85 -13.32
N LYS A 52 -0.60 7.72 -12.64
CA LYS A 52 -1.55 6.60 -12.54
C LYS A 52 -2.76 6.90 -11.67
N LEU A 53 -2.58 7.67 -10.59
CA LEU A 53 -3.64 7.96 -9.62
C LEU A 53 -4.19 9.38 -9.77
N GLY A 54 -3.38 10.30 -10.28
CA GLY A 54 -3.71 11.72 -10.33
C GLY A 54 -3.60 12.42 -8.97
N LEU A 55 -3.38 13.73 -9.01
CA LEU A 55 -3.20 14.56 -7.82
C LEU A 55 -4.41 14.55 -6.88
N GLU A 56 -5.63 14.47 -7.43
CA GLU A 56 -6.85 14.47 -6.62
C GLU A 56 -6.90 13.28 -5.66
N ALA A 57 -6.60 12.07 -6.15
CA ALA A 57 -6.56 10.87 -5.32
C ALA A 57 -5.40 10.90 -4.30
N LEU A 58 -4.22 11.38 -4.71
CA LEU A 58 -3.04 11.47 -3.83
C LEU A 58 -3.22 12.47 -2.69
N THR A 59 -4.03 13.51 -2.88
CA THR A 59 -4.26 14.56 -1.88
C THR A 59 -5.52 14.36 -1.05
N ASN A 60 -6.43 13.46 -1.46
CA ASN A 60 -7.70 13.21 -0.78
C ASN A 60 -7.86 11.73 -0.44
N ILE A 61 -7.38 11.35 0.74
CA ILE A 61 -7.49 9.98 1.24
C ILE A 61 -8.75 9.85 2.11
N SER A 62 -9.60 8.87 1.80
CA SER A 62 -10.81 8.56 2.58
C SER A 62 -10.68 7.20 3.26
N ILE A 63 -11.06 7.13 4.53
CA ILE A 63 -11.11 5.90 5.32
C ILE A 63 -12.57 5.65 5.73
N LEU A 64 -13.17 4.59 5.21
CA LEU A 64 -14.60 4.30 5.38
C LEU A 64 -14.82 2.90 5.96
N ASN A 65 -15.87 2.74 6.77
CA ASN A 65 -16.36 1.45 7.29
C ASN A 65 -15.31 0.59 8.01
N MET A 66 -14.33 1.21 8.67
CA MET A 66 -13.29 0.48 9.41
C MET A 66 -13.90 -0.28 10.60
N PRO A 67 -13.59 -1.58 10.77
CA PRO A 67 -14.02 -2.32 11.95
C PRO A 67 -13.30 -1.77 13.19
N LEU A 68 -14.08 -1.31 14.17
CA LEU A 68 -13.56 -0.90 15.49
C LEU A 68 -13.41 -2.10 16.44
N GLU A 69 -14.01 -3.22 16.06
CA GLU A 69 -14.02 -4.46 16.83
C GLU A 69 -13.74 -5.65 15.90
N LYS A 70 -13.33 -6.77 16.50
CA LYS A 70 -13.04 -7.99 15.75
C LYS A 70 -14.32 -8.51 15.08
N ILE A 71 -14.30 -8.64 13.77
CA ILE A 71 -15.39 -9.26 13.02
C ILE A 71 -15.41 -10.76 13.38
N PRO A 72 -16.54 -11.29 13.90
CA PRO A 72 -16.66 -12.72 14.16
C PRO A 72 -16.47 -13.50 12.86
N LEU A 73 -15.64 -14.55 12.91
CA LEU A 73 -15.59 -15.52 11.82
C LEU A 73 -16.91 -16.31 11.88
N GLY A 74 -17.71 -16.20 10.82
CA GLY A 74 -18.90 -17.03 10.62
C GLY A 74 -18.54 -18.47 10.29
#